data_AF-A0A9J6DJ17-F1
#
_entry.id   AF-A0A9J6DJ17-F1
#
_cell.length_a   1.000
_cell.length_b   1.000
_cell.length_c   1.000
_cell.angle_alpha   90.00
_cell.angle_beta   90.00
_cell.angle_gamma   90.00
#
_symmetry.space_group_name_H-M   'P 1'
#
loop_
_entity.id
_entity.type
_entity.pdbx_description
1 polymer ?
#
loop_
_entity_poly.entity_id
_entity_poly.type
_entity_poly.pdbx_seq_one_letter_code
_entity_poly.pdbx_strand_id
1 'polypeptide(L)'
;MPNKCCVPGCTDNYKTGKKIQVFSFPKDADALKQWLRAIPRKDFVPTSCTKVCADHFDASCIEKTTSYTDPRTGRVIEVALAVPRLRPGSVPTVFPGCPSYLSVRDQSTRETPDAKRSRQEASQLARAVEESLASYEAEQERDRFSSLEELRARLQGVSVSPMWTVFNPHVAEALSARKGHTDFQHATATAEFIKIILRWWSIVNVETPSKGFHHRNVYEEPMSNHTDDPKASFLSAFITWLDVWELYRHDTGVLTQETLSALRLSAQSLLALVKYCVSELHFKYILLGKVQTDPLESRFGQYRQMAGGQYHISVRQLCGTEGRIRLQYALPRMSNDDLRGIEETDSVRDAGTSFSVHVSDADLDELRAQMPVIGYVGGYCAHAAMKVLKCESCQRQLVVTGNAAETGEDTHSLIAQLDRGGLKFPSALVIAVVMYTEVVVRKLMTESTSTQFLHGPNQKNVVRQLTLDSLPRLEDIDTCENGHTYELLVTLVANCAANIMLNNLCKQRNDLLRIEKDQKAKNRKARIFLGK
;
A
#
# COMPACT_ATOMS: atom_id res chain seq x y z
N MET A 1 -0.11 29.66 -71.45
CA MET A 1 -0.34 28.69 -72.54
C MET A 1 -0.83 27.38 -71.92
N PRO A 2 -1.87 26.70 -72.43
CA PRO A 2 -2.33 25.47 -71.79
C PRO A 2 -1.29 24.38 -72.02
N ASN A 3 -0.67 23.93 -70.94
CA ASN A 3 0.28 22.82 -70.97
C ASN A 3 -0.50 21.53 -71.25
N LYS A 4 -0.35 20.99 -72.45
CA LYS A 4 -1.05 19.77 -72.90
C LYS A 4 -0.54 18.55 -72.13
N CYS A 5 -1.41 17.59 -71.86
CA CYS A 5 -1.00 16.32 -71.26
C CYS A 5 -0.10 15.54 -72.24
N CYS A 6 1.00 14.95 -71.74
CA CYS A 6 1.95 14.20 -72.56
C CYS A 6 1.64 12.71 -72.70
N VAL A 7 0.66 12.21 -71.94
CA VAL A 7 0.27 10.80 -71.90
C VAL A 7 -0.40 10.39 -73.23
N PRO A 8 0.06 9.30 -73.89
CA PRO A 8 -0.53 8.84 -75.15
C PRO A 8 -2.04 8.60 -75.05
N GLY A 9 -2.79 9.07 -76.05
CA GLY A 9 -4.25 8.92 -76.10
C GLY A 9 -5.04 9.89 -75.21
N CYS A 10 -4.37 10.73 -74.41
CA CYS A 10 -5.04 11.76 -73.62
C CYS A 10 -5.25 13.05 -74.44
N THR A 11 -6.50 13.51 -74.51
CA THR A 11 -6.87 14.78 -75.18
C THR A 11 -7.13 15.92 -74.20
N ASP A 12 -6.90 15.73 -72.90
CA ASP A 12 -7.13 16.76 -71.89
C ASP A 12 -6.15 17.93 -72.02
N ASN A 13 -6.67 19.13 -71.73
CA ASN A 13 -5.98 20.41 -71.90
C ASN A 13 -5.62 20.80 -73.35
N TYR A 14 -5.98 20.00 -74.36
CA TYR A 14 -5.95 20.40 -75.78
C TYR A 14 -7.03 21.45 -76.10
N LYS A 15 -7.09 21.95 -77.35
CA LYS A 15 -8.04 23.01 -77.76
C LYS A 15 -9.51 22.60 -77.56
N THR A 16 -9.82 21.31 -77.76
CA THR A 16 -11.17 20.73 -77.71
C THR A 16 -11.43 19.88 -76.47
N GLY A 17 -10.44 19.68 -75.59
CA GLY A 17 -10.53 18.80 -74.43
C GLY A 17 -10.83 19.53 -73.12
N LYS A 18 -11.18 18.76 -72.08
CA LYS A 18 -11.47 19.26 -70.73
C LYS A 18 -10.23 19.96 -70.15
N LYS A 19 -10.43 21.09 -69.45
CA LYS A 19 -9.35 21.77 -68.72
C LYS A 19 -9.22 21.14 -67.33
N ILE A 20 -8.05 20.56 -67.05
CA ILE A 20 -7.77 19.80 -65.81
C ILE A 20 -6.43 20.25 -65.23
N GLN A 21 -6.28 20.16 -63.91
CA GLN A 21 -5.00 20.39 -63.24
C GLN A 21 -3.89 19.53 -63.86
N VAL A 22 -2.73 20.13 -64.09
CA VAL A 22 -1.56 19.45 -64.64
C VAL A 22 -0.37 19.55 -63.70
N PHE A 23 0.44 18.49 -63.67
CA PHE A 23 1.62 18.37 -62.85
C PHE A 23 2.88 18.32 -63.71
N SER A 24 3.95 18.92 -63.20
CA SER A 24 5.27 18.88 -63.85
C SER A 24 6.00 17.61 -63.46
N PHE A 25 6.93 17.17 -64.31
CA PHE A 25 7.82 16.07 -63.97
C PHE A 25 8.64 16.38 -62.71
N PRO A 26 8.89 15.39 -61.83
CA PRO A 26 9.73 15.56 -60.65
C PRO A 26 11.15 15.99 -61.02
N LYS A 27 11.77 16.81 -60.16
CA LYS A 27 13.20 17.14 -60.26
C LYS A 27 14.10 16.04 -59.69
N ASP A 28 13.56 15.23 -58.78
CA ASP A 28 14.26 14.09 -58.20
C ASP A 28 14.52 13.01 -59.25
N ALA A 29 15.75 12.51 -59.30
CA ALA A 29 16.20 11.62 -60.37
C ALA A 29 15.51 10.25 -60.35
N ASP A 30 15.15 9.75 -59.16
CA ASP A 30 14.55 8.44 -59.03
C ASP A 30 13.03 8.49 -59.26
N ALA A 31 12.35 9.52 -58.76
CA ALA A 31 10.96 9.79 -59.10
C ALA A 31 10.78 10.06 -60.60
N LEU A 32 11.72 10.78 -61.23
CA LEU A 32 11.71 11.01 -62.68
C LEU A 32 11.83 9.69 -63.47
N LYS A 33 12.75 8.80 -63.10
CA LYS A 33 12.87 7.47 -63.71
C LYS A 33 11.59 6.65 -63.55
N GLN A 34 10.94 6.71 -62.39
CA GLN A 34 9.68 6.01 -62.15
C GLN A 34 8.55 6.53 -63.05
N TRP A 35 8.42 7.85 -63.23
CA TRP A 35 7.44 8.45 -64.14
C TRP A 35 7.69 8.07 -65.60
N LEU A 36 8.96 8.04 -66.04
CA LEU A 36 9.32 7.65 -67.40
C LEU A 36 9.06 6.16 -67.68
N ARG A 37 9.22 5.30 -66.68
CA ARG A 37 8.85 3.88 -66.78
C ARG A 37 7.33 3.68 -66.83
N ALA A 38 6.58 4.50 -66.09
CA ALA A 38 5.14 4.37 -65.97
C ALA A 38 4.38 4.87 -67.22
N ILE A 39 4.87 5.93 -67.86
CA ILE A 39 4.22 6.48 -69.06
C ILE A 39 4.58 5.61 -70.28
N PRO A 40 3.60 4.99 -70.98
CA PRO A 40 3.86 4.03 -72.05
C PRO A 40 4.22 4.73 -73.36
N ARG A 41 5.39 5.41 -73.39
CA ARG A 41 5.88 6.15 -74.55
C ARG A 41 7.34 5.79 -74.83
N LYS A 42 7.58 5.21 -75.99
CA LYS A 42 8.92 4.82 -76.43
C LYS A 42 9.79 6.06 -76.70
N ASP A 43 11.06 6.01 -76.29
CA ASP A 43 12.10 7.02 -76.55
C ASP A 43 11.70 8.46 -76.16
N PHE A 44 11.01 8.60 -75.02
CA PHE A 44 10.46 9.88 -74.57
C PHE A 44 11.42 10.66 -73.66
N VAL A 45 11.69 11.92 -74.03
CA VAL A 45 12.47 12.87 -73.21
C VAL A 45 11.57 14.03 -72.79
N PRO A 46 11.23 14.17 -71.49
CA PRO A 46 10.37 15.24 -71.01
C PRO A 46 11.13 16.57 -70.99
N THR A 47 10.48 17.62 -71.46
CA THR A 47 10.96 19.01 -71.35
C THR A 47 10.29 19.73 -70.18
N SER A 48 10.77 20.92 -69.81
CA SER A 48 10.17 21.76 -68.75
C SER A 48 8.69 22.10 -69.01
N CYS A 49 8.27 22.12 -70.28
CA CYS A 49 6.90 22.38 -70.72
C CYS A 49 6.02 21.12 -70.75
N THR A 50 6.59 19.94 -70.57
CA THR A 50 5.87 18.66 -70.59
C THR A 50 5.14 18.44 -69.27
N LYS A 51 3.83 18.17 -69.30
CA LYS A 51 3.00 17.94 -68.11
C LYS A 51 2.12 16.70 -68.22
N VAL A 52 1.67 16.19 -67.08
CA VAL A 52 0.70 15.09 -66.96
C VAL A 52 -0.55 15.62 -66.25
N CYS A 53 -1.76 15.33 -66.75
CA CYS A 53 -3.00 15.77 -66.09
C CYS A 53 -3.36 14.91 -64.88
N ALA A 54 -4.20 15.46 -63.99
CA ALA A 54 -4.63 14.81 -62.76
C ALA A 54 -5.36 13.47 -62.97
N ASP A 55 -6.03 13.28 -64.11
CA ASP A 55 -6.79 12.06 -64.41
C ASP A 55 -5.91 10.81 -64.58
N HIS A 56 -4.59 10.98 -64.68
CA HIS A 56 -3.62 9.88 -64.70
C HIS A 56 -3.11 9.45 -63.32
N PHE A 57 -3.50 10.15 -62.26
CA PHE A 57 -3.17 9.84 -60.88
C PHE A 57 -4.41 9.38 -60.12
N ASP A 58 -4.22 8.51 -59.13
CA ASP A 58 -5.27 8.20 -58.18
C ASP A 58 -5.64 9.44 -57.36
N ALA A 59 -6.92 9.60 -57.02
CA ALA A 59 -7.38 10.75 -56.24
C ALA A 59 -6.68 10.87 -54.88
N SER A 60 -6.25 9.74 -54.28
CA SER A 60 -5.50 9.70 -53.03
C SER A 60 -4.08 10.28 -53.13
N CYS A 61 -3.52 10.33 -54.34
CA CYS A 61 -2.19 10.89 -54.63
C CYS A 61 -2.20 12.42 -54.71
N ILE A 62 -3.37 13.06 -54.79
CA ILE A 62 -3.51 14.51 -54.97
C ILE A 62 -3.90 15.17 -53.65
N GLU A 63 -2.99 15.93 -53.06
CA GLU A 63 -3.24 16.74 -51.88
C GLU A 63 -3.93 18.05 -52.27
N LYS A 64 -5.14 18.23 -51.73
CA LYS A 64 -5.97 19.43 -51.93
C LYS A 64 -6.07 20.30 -50.67
N THR A 65 -5.70 19.76 -49.50
CA THR A 65 -5.77 20.42 -48.20
C THR A 65 -4.46 20.27 -47.44
N THR A 66 -4.14 21.22 -46.57
CA THR A 66 -3.02 21.18 -45.63
C THR A 66 -3.55 21.33 -44.21
N SER A 67 -3.06 20.51 -43.27
CA SER A 67 -3.47 20.53 -41.87
C SER A 67 -2.32 21.01 -40.98
N TYR A 68 -2.59 21.94 -40.07
CA TYR A 68 -1.65 22.39 -39.02
C TYR A 68 -2.27 22.18 -37.65
N THR A 69 -1.52 21.58 -36.72
CA THR A 69 -2.00 21.35 -35.34
C THR A 69 -1.34 22.35 -34.41
N ASP A 70 -2.15 23.16 -33.72
CA ASP A 70 -1.65 24.14 -32.74
C ASP A 70 -1.12 23.40 -31.48
N PRO A 71 0.19 23.48 -31.16
CA PRO A 71 0.81 22.75 -30.05
C PRO A 71 0.25 23.09 -28.67
N ARG A 72 -0.40 24.25 -28.52
CA ARG A 72 -0.90 24.74 -27.22
C ARG A 72 -2.34 24.32 -26.94
N THR A 73 -3.14 24.13 -27.99
CA THR A 73 -4.58 23.85 -27.88
C THR A 73 -4.98 22.48 -28.41
N GLY A 74 -4.10 21.80 -29.15
CA GLY A 74 -4.37 20.49 -29.76
C GLY A 74 -5.38 20.53 -30.91
N ARG A 75 -5.78 21.72 -31.37
CA ARG A 75 -6.79 21.89 -32.42
C ARG A 75 -6.13 21.81 -33.80
N VAL A 76 -6.67 20.93 -34.66
CA VAL A 76 -6.22 20.78 -36.05
C VAL A 76 -6.98 21.78 -36.92
N ILE A 77 -6.23 22.60 -37.66
CA ILE A 77 -6.76 23.58 -38.61
C ILE A 77 -6.45 23.07 -40.02
N GLU A 78 -7.49 22.82 -40.82
CA GLU A 78 -7.36 22.42 -42.22
C GLU A 78 -7.66 23.57 -43.17
N VAL A 79 -6.76 23.81 -44.14
CA VAL A 79 -6.89 24.87 -45.15
C VAL A 79 -6.74 24.27 -46.54
N ALA A 80 -7.59 24.68 -47.48
CA ALA A 80 -7.51 24.26 -48.88
C ALA A 80 -6.30 24.90 -49.60
N LEU A 81 -5.57 24.12 -50.38
CA LEU A 81 -4.44 24.59 -51.19
C LEU A 81 -4.94 25.30 -52.45
N ALA A 82 -4.41 26.49 -52.74
CA ALA A 82 -4.73 27.25 -53.96
C ALA A 82 -4.34 26.53 -55.27
N VAL A 83 -3.32 25.66 -55.21
CA VAL A 83 -2.94 24.76 -56.31
C VAL A 83 -2.69 23.38 -55.72
N PRO A 84 -3.42 22.33 -56.16
CA PRO A 84 -3.21 20.96 -55.68
C PRO A 84 -1.77 20.48 -55.95
N ARG A 85 -1.25 19.62 -55.08
CA ARG A 85 0.10 19.03 -55.20
C ARG A 85 0.02 17.50 -55.17
N LEU A 86 1.04 16.83 -55.70
CA LEU A 86 1.15 15.37 -55.61
C LEU A 86 1.88 14.96 -54.33
N ARG A 87 1.42 13.88 -53.70
CA ARG A 87 2.12 13.27 -52.56
C ARG A 87 3.51 12.79 -53.00
N PRO A 88 4.54 12.89 -52.13
CA PRO A 88 5.85 12.31 -52.42
C PRO A 88 5.73 10.82 -52.80
N GLY A 89 6.40 10.40 -53.88
CA GLY A 89 6.36 9.03 -54.39
C GLY A 89 5.17 8.69 -55.32
N SER A 90 4.26 9.63 -55.58
CA SER A 90 3.14 9.39 -56.51
C SER A 90 3.64 9.23 -57.95
N VAL A 91 3.14 8.21 -58.65
CA VAL A 91 3.43 7.94 -60.08
C VAL A 91 2.11 7.88 -60.87
N PRO A 92 2.09 8.27 -62.16
CA PRO A 92 0.89 8.13 -62.98
C PRO A 92 0.61 6.64 -63.24
N THR A 93 -0.57 6.15 -62.85
CA THR A 93 -0.94 4.72 -62.94
C THR A 93 -2.22 4.48 -63.76
N VAL A 94 -2.98 5.54 -64.06
CA VAL A 94 -4.28 5.45 -64.74
C VAL A 94 -4.12 5.81 -66.22
N PHE A 95 -4.28 4.83 -67.11
CA PHE A 95 -4.13 5.01 -68.56
C PHE A 95 -5.36 4.45 -69.32
N PRO A 96 -6.46 5.22 -69.47
CA PRO A 96 -7.74 4.72 -69.96
C PRO A 96 -7.73 4.17 -71.40
N GLY A 97 -6.69 4.45 -72.19
CA GLY A 97 -6.52 4.02 -73.57
C GLY A 97 -5.38 3.01 -73.81
N CYS A 98 -4.82 2.41 -72.76
CA CYS A 98 -3.75 1.41 -72.87
C CYS A 98 -4.21 0.03 -72.39
N PRO A 99 -3.64 -1.08 -72.90
CA PRO A 99 -3.94 -2.43 -72.42
C PRO A 99 -3.74 -2.59 -70.91
N SER A 100 -4.63 -3.32 -70.25
CA SER A 100 -4.72 -3.43 -68.78
C SER A 100 -3.43 -3.90 -68.07
N TYR A 101 -2.55 -4.61 -68.78
CA TYR A 101 -1.26 -5.08 -68.25
C TYR A 101 -0.21 -3.96 -68.13
N LEU A 102 -0.42 -2.79 -68.75
CA LEU A 102 0.43 -1.60 -68.60
C LEU A 102 -0.06 -0.66 -67.49
N SER A 103 -1.33 -0.77 -67.07
CA SER A 103 -1.89 -0.06 -65.94
C SER A 103 -1.79 -0.92 -64.68
N VAL A 104 -0.61 -0.97 -64.06
CA VAL A 104 -0.45 -1.65 -62.77
C VAL A 104 -1.17 -0.81 -61.70
N ARG A 105 -2.33 -1.30 -61.23
CA ARG A 105 -2.94 -0.79 -59.99
C ARG A 105 -2.03 -1.20 -58.83
N ASP A 106 -1.65 -0.21 -58.04
CA ASP A 106 -0.56 -0.31 -57.07
C ASP A 106 -0.72 -1.50 -56.09
N GLN A 107 0.41 -2.12 -55.79
CA GLN A 107 0.51 -3.28 -54.93
C GLN A 107 0.18 -2.86 -53.49
N SER A 108 -0.68 -3.63 -52.81
CA SER A 108 -0.94 -3.47 -51.39
C SER A 108 0.39 -3.41 -50.64
N THR A 109 0.71 -2.26 -50.03
CA THR A 109 1.90 -2.13 -49.19
C THR A 109 1.76 -3.08 -48.01
N ARG A 110 2.60 -4.11 -47.99
CA ARG A 110 2.62 -5.09 -46.89
C ARG A 110 3.16 -4.38 -45.65
N GLU A 111 2.31 -4.21 -44.64
CA GLU A 111 2.64 -3.59 -43.36
C GLU A 111 3.87 -4.28 -42.74
N THR A 112 4.85 -3.49 -42.28
CA THR A 112 6.06 -4.04 -41.66
C THR A 112 5.72 -4.73 -40.33
N PRO A 113 6.48 -5.76 -39.91
CA PRO A 113 6.22 -6.47 -38.65
C PRO A 113 6.17 -5.54 -37.42
N ASP A 114 7.02 -4.51 -37.37
CA ASP A 114 7.07 -3.56 -36.25
C ASP A 114 5.88 -2.59 -36.22
N ALA A 115 5.39 -2.17 -37.38
CA ALA A 115 4.17 -1.35 -37.48
C ALA A 115 2.94 -2.16 -37.05
N LYS A 116 2.87 -3.43 -37.46
CA LYS A 116 1.82 -4.36 -37.04
C LYS A 116 1.85 -4.61 -35.52
N ARG A 117 3.03 -4.80 -34.92
CA ARG A 117 3.20 -4.97 -33.47
C ARG A 117 2.78 -3.72 -32.70
N SER A 118 3.28 -2.55 -33.08
CA SER A 118 2.91 -1.27 -32.45
C SER A 118 1.39 -1.02 -32.48
N ARG A 119 0.73 -1.37 -33.59
CA ARG A 119 -0.73 -1.26 -33.73
C ARG A 119 -1.48 -2.23 -32.81
N GLN A 120 -1.00 -3.46 -32.69
CA GLN A 120 -1.57 -4.45 -31.76
C GLN A 120 -1.40 -4.01 -30.31
N GLU A 121 -0.24 -3.51 -29.92
CA GLU A 121 0.02 -2.97 -28.57
C GLU A 121 -0.85 -1.76 -28.26
N ALA A 122 -0.96 -0.80 -29.20
CA ALA A 122 -1.83 0.36 -29.05
C ALA A 122 -3.31 -0.04 -28.93
N SER A 123 -3.76 -1.05 -29.69
CA SER A 123 -5.12 -1.57 -29.61
C SER A 123 -5.39 -2.30 -28.29
N GLN A 124 -4.43 -3.08 -27.79
CA GLN A 124 -4.55 -3.75 -26.49
C GLN A 124 -4.60 -2.72 -25.35
N LEU A 125 -3.77 -1.68 -25.41
CA LEU A 125 -3.78 -0.59 -24.44
C LEU A 125 -5.11 0.18 -24.46
N ALA A 126 -5.63 0.52 -25.63
CA ALA A 126 -6.91 1.21 -25.77
C ALA A 126 -8.06 0.38 -25.18
N ARG A 127 -8.08 -0.93 -25.46
CA ARG A 127 -9.07 -1.86 -24.89
C ARG A 127 -8.97 -1.95 -23.37
N ALA A 128 -7.76 -2.03 -22.82
CA ALA A 128 -7.56 -2.06 -21.37
C ALA A 128 -8.03 -0.78 -20.68
N VAL A 129 -7.85 0.38 -21.32
CA VAL A 129 -8.35 1.67 -20.82
C VAL A 129 -9.88 1.69 -20.84
N GLU A 130 -10.51 1.21 -21.92
CA GLU A 130 -11.97 1.12 -22.05
C GLU A 130 -12.57 0.16 -21.02
N GLU A 131 -12.00 -1.04 -20.85
CA GLU A 131 -12.39 -2.02 -19.83
C GLU A 131 -12.26 -1.44 -18.41
N SER A 132 -11.18 -0.67 -18.14
CA SER A 132 -10.98 0.00 -16.86
C SER A 132 -12.00 1.11 -16.60
N LEU A 133 -12.37 1.89 -17.62
CA LEU A 133 -13.39 2.94 -17.50
C LEU A 133 -14.77 2.33 -17.27
N ALA A 134 -15.11 1.26 -18.00
CA ALA A 134 -16.36 0.53 -17.81
C ALA A 134 -16.46 -0.11 -16.42
N SER A 135 -15.36 -0.70 -15.92
CA SER A 135 -15.31 -1.23 -14.55
C SER A 135 -15.50 -0.13 -13.51
N TYR A 136 -14.92 1.05 -13.73
CA TYR A 136 -15.08 2.21 -12.85
C TYR A 136 -16.52 2.73 -12.84
N GLU A 137 -17.17 2.83 -14.00
CA GLU A 137 -18.59 3.21 -14.09
C GLU A 137 -19.50 2.18 -13.40
N ALA A 138 -19.22 0.88 -13.57
CA ALA A 138 -19.95 -0.19 -12.90
C ALA A 138 -19.74 -0.17 -11.38
N GLU A 139 -18.55 0.17 -10.90
CA GLU A 139 -18.24 0.34 -9.48
C GLU A 139 -18.93 1.59 -8.91
N GLN A 140 -18.90 2.72 -9.63
CA GLN A 140 -19.65 3.91 -9.24
C GLN A 140 -21.15 3.64 -9.15
N GLU A 141 -21.72 2.88 -10.08
CA GLU A 141 -23.14 2.52 -10.07
C GLU A 141 -23.48 1.57 -8.92
N ARG A 142 -22.57 0.64 -8.59
CA ARG A 142 -22.70 -0.28 -7.45
C ARG A 142 -22.64 0.45 -6.11
N ASP A 143 -21.75 1.43 -6.02
CA ASP A 143 -21.51 2.24 -4.81
C ASP A 143 -22.45 3.45 -4.73
N ARG A 144 -23.26 3.69 -5.77
CA ARG A 144 -24.34 4.67 -5.78
C ARG A 144 -25.42 4.22 -4.82
N PHE A 145 -25.80 5.09 -3.90
CA PHE A 145 -26.93 4.89 -3.00
C PHE A 145 -27.99 5.95 -3.30
N SER A 146 -29.25 5.52 -3.29
CA SER A 146 -30.40 6.36 -3.62
C SER A 146 -31.00 7.07 -2.41
N SER A 147 -30.74 6.55 -1.21
CA SER A 147 -31.28 7.09 0.04
C SER A 147 -30.31 6.99 1.22
N LEU A 148 -30.61 7.77 2.26
CA LEU A 148 -29.83 7.83 3.49
C LEU A 148 -30.00 6.55 4.33
N GLU A 149 -31.14 5.86 4.20
CA GLU A 149 -31.40 4.56 4.81
C GLU A 149 -30.62 3.44 4.13
N GLU A 150 -30.49 3.47 2.80
CA GLU A 150 -29.68 2.51 2.04
C GLU A 150 -28.19 2.63 2.41
N LEU A 151 -27.68 3.87 2.48
CA LEU A 151 -26.31 4.14 2.92
C LEU A 151 -26.10 3.69 4.39
N ARG A 152 -27.07 3.95 5.28
CA ARG A 152 -26.99 3.57 6.69
C ARG A 152 -26.98 2.05 6.86
N ALA A 153 -27.81 1.32 6.13
CA ALA A 153 -27.85 -0.14 6.14
C ALA A 153 -26.52 -0.76 5.64
N ARG A 154 -25.94 -0.20 4.56
CA ARG A 154 -24.63 -0.66 4.04
C ARG A 154 -23.47 -0.33 4.99
N LEU A 155 -23.49 0.82 5.67
CA LEU A 155 -22.44 1.22 6.62
C LEU A 155 -22.58 0.57 8.00
N GLN A 156 -23.78 0.18 8.43
CA GLN A 156 -24.01 -0.52 9.70
C GLN A 156 -23.33 -1.90 9.74
N GLY A 157 -23.05 -2.51 8.58
CA GLY A 157 -22.26 -3.75 8.45
C GLY A 157 -20.74 -3.55 8.30
N VAL A 158 -20.28 -2.31 8.08
CA VAL A 158 -18.87 -1.99 7.78
C VAL A 158 -18.27 -1.23 8.96
N SER A 159 -18.37 -1.82 10.15
CA SER A 159 -17.39 -1.57 11.21
C SER A 159 -16.25 -2.55 10.98
N VAL A 160 -15.36 -2.24 10.01
CA VAL A 160 -14.14 -3.03 9.84
C VAL A 160 -13.21 -2.68 10.99
N SER A 161 -13.46 -3.28 12.15
CA SER A 161 -12.38 -3.47 13.12
C SER A 161 -11.27 -4.17 12.34
N PRO A 162 -10.01 -3.70 12.37
CA PRO A 162 -8.93 -4.36 11.64
C PRO A 162 -8.99 -5.86 11.93
N MET A 163 -8.83 -6.74 10.94
CA MET A 163 -8.90 -8.19 11.15
C MET A 163 -8.09 -8.65 12.38
N TRP A 164 -6.98 -7.98 12.66
CA TRP A 164 -6.07 -8.19 13.79
C TRP A 164 -6.58 -7.76 15.18
N THR A 165 -7.65 -6.97 15.26
CA THR A 165 -8.32 -6.71 16.55
C THR A 165 -9.18 -7.90 16.96
N VAL A 166 -9.69 -8.67 15.99
CA VAL A 166 -10.48 -9.89 16.21
C VAL A 166 -9.57 -11.10 16.36
N PHE A 167 -8.70 -11.35 15.38
CA PHE A 167 -7.69 -12.42 15.44
C PHE A 167 -6.47 -11.93 16.21
N ASN A 168 -6.58 -11.98 17.54
CA ASN A 168 -5.55 -11.51 18.45
C ASN A 168 -5.30 -12.56 19.55
N PRO A 169 -4.03 -12.87 19.89
CA PRO A 169 -3.71 -13.77 20.99
C PRO A 169 -4.41 -13.40 22.31
N HIS A 170 -4.50 -12.11 22.63
CA HIS A 170 -5.18 -11.63 23.84
C HIS A 170 -6.68 -11.95 23.84
N VAL A 171 -7.35 -11.88 22.68
CA VAL A 171 -8.77 -12.22 22.54
C VAL A 171 -8.98 -13.71 22.76
N ALA A 172 -8.11 -14.55 22.20
CA ALA A 172 -8.18 -16.00 22.39
C ALA A 172 -7.97 -16.42 23.85
N GLU A 173 -7.01 -15.80 24.56
CA GLU A 173 -6.78 -16.10 25.98
C GLU A 173 -7.90 -15.56 26.86
N ALA A 174 -8.42 -14.35 26.60
CA ALA A 174 -9.56 -13.81 27.32
C ALA A 174 -10.82 -14.69 27.18
N LEU A 175 -11.07 -15.26 25.99
CA LEU A 175 -12.16 -16.21 25.77
C LEU A 175 -11.91 -17.54 26.48
N SER A 176 -10.66 -18.02 26.49
CA SER A 176 -10.28 -19.26 27.20
C SER A 176 -10.48 -19.14 28.70
N ALA A 177 -10.15 -17.98 29.29
CA ALA A 177 -10.34 -17.69 30.71
C ALA A 177 -11.82 -17.63 31.14
N ARG A 178 -12.75 -17.42 30.20
CA ARG A 178 -14.20 -17.35 30.46
C ARG A 178 -14.91 -18.70 30.29
N LYS A 179 -14.17 -19.81 30.27
CA LYS A 179 -14.74 -21.16 30.14
C LYS A 179 -15.81 -21.44 31.21
N GLY A 180 -17.04 -21.73 30.78
CA GLY A 180 -18.14 -22.10 31.66
C GLY A 180 -19.04 -20.95 32.13
N HIS A 181 -18.78 -19.70 31.74
CA HIS A 181 -19.72 -18.60 31.97
C HIS A 181 -20.95 -18.70 31.06
N THR A 182 -22.15 -18.51 31.64
CA THR A 182 -23.44 -18.56 30.93
C THR A 182 -23.57 -17.53 29.81
N ASP A 183 -22.85 -16.41 29.95
CA ASP A 183 -22.98 -15.25 29.07
C ASP A 183 -22.15 -15.37 27.78
N PHE A 184 -21.18 -16.31 27.75
CA PHE A 184 -20.29 -16.54 26.61
C PHE A 184 -20.34 -18.01 26.15
N GLN A 185 -21.42 -18.36 25.46
CA GLN A 185 -21.55 -19.68 24.84
C GLN A 185 -20.43 -19.91 23.82
N HIS A 186 -19.92 -21.14 23.78
CA HIS A 186 -18.84 -21.58 22.87
C HIS A 186 -17.50 -20.83 22.99
N ALA A 187 -17.25 -20.07 24.07
CA ALA A 187 -16.01 -19.30 24.25
C ALA A 187 -14.73 -20.11 23.99
N THR A 188 -14.67 -21.35 24.49
CA THR A 188 -13.53 -22.25 24.29
C THR A 188 -13.36 -22.66 22.82
N ALA A 189 -14.44 -23.00 22.13
CA ALA A 189 -14.37 -23.37 20.71
C ALA A 189 -13.93 -22.18 19.83
N THR A 190 -14.43 -20.98 20.13
CA THR A 190 -14.05 -19.75 19.45
C THR A 190 -12.57 -19.40 19.70
N ALA A 191 -12.08 -19.58 20.93
CA ALA A 191 -10.67 -19.39 21.25
C ALA A 191 -9.75 -20.33 20.44
N GLU A 192 -10.11 -21.61 20.34
CA GLU A 192 -9.37 -22.59 19.54
C GLU A 192 -9.39 -22.23 18.05
N PHE A 193 -10.54 -21.81 17.52
CA PHE A 193 -10.63 -21.31 16.14
C PHE A 193 -9.67 -20.14 15.88
N ILE A 194 -9.67 -19.14 16.76
CA ILE A 194 -8.75 -17.98 16.65
C ILE A 194 -7.30 -18.45 16.69
N LYS A 195 -6.96 -19.40 17.58
CA LYS A 195 -5.61 -19.97 17.70
C LYS A 195 -5.16 -20.69 16.42
N ILE A 196 -6.06 -21.42 15.74
CA ILE A 196 -5.78 -22.07 14.45
C ILE A 196 -5.41 -21.03 13.39
N ILE A 197 -6.23 -19.99 13.24
CA ILE A 197 -5.99 -18.93 12.24
C ILE A 197 -4.71 -18.15 12.54
N LEU A 198 -4.47 -17.82 13.81
CA LEU A 198 -3.23 -17.15 14.23
C LEU A 198 -1.99 -18.00 13.94
N ARG A 199 -2.05 -19.32 14.18
CA ARG A 199 -0.92 -20.22 13.90
C ARG A 199 -0.66 -20.36 12.41
N TRP A 200 -1.70 -20.47 11.59
CA TRP A 200 -1.57 -20.43 10.14
C TRP A 200 -0.89 -19.13 9.69
N TRP A 201 -1.36 -17.99 10.19
CA TRP A 201 -0.80 -16.69 9.84
C TRP A 201 0.68 -16.54 10.26
N SER A 202 1.04 -17.01 11.46
CA SER A 202 2.42 -17.02 11.95
C SER A 202 3.38 -17.70 10.97
N ILE A 203 2.95 -18.77 10.30
CA ILE A 203 3.77 -19.54 9.36
C ILE A 203 3.87 -18.84 8.00
N VAL A 204 2.73 -18.41 7.44
CA VAL A 204 2.69 -17.88 6.07
C VAL A 204 3.20 -16.44 5.97
N ASN A 205 3.24 -15.69 7.07
CA ASN A 205 3.68 -14.29 7.11
C ASN A 205 5.12 -14.11 7.64
N VAL A 206 6.01 -15.08 7.42
CA VAL A 206 7.43 -14.96 7.80
C VAL A 206 8.20 -14.22 6.71
N GLU A 207 8.58 -12.97 6.97
CA GLU A 207 9.28 -12.11 5.99
C GLU A 207 10.79 -11.97 6.22
N THR A 208 11.29 -12.33 7.41
CA THR A 208 12.71 -12.21 7.76
C THR A 208 13.20 -13.47 8.47
N PRO A 209 14.48 -13.87 8.27
CA PRO A 209 15.01 -15.09 8.88
C PRO A 209 15.03 -15.08 10.41
N SER A 210 15.14 -13.90 11.02
CA SER A 210 15.24 -13.74 12.47
C SER A 210 13.91 -13.54 13.18
N LYS A 211 12.78 -13.50 12.45
CA LYS A 211 11.44 -13.25 13.03
C LYS A 211 11.12 -14.24 14.15
N GLY A 212 11.19 -15.53 13.85
CA GLY A 212 10.96 -16.60 14.83
C GLY A 212 11.90 -16.55 16.03
N PHE A 213 13.18 -16.22 15.82
CA PHE A 213 14.15 -16.06 16.91
C PHE A 213 13.79 -14.88 17.83
N HIS A 214 13.47 -13.72 17.27
CA HIS A 214 13.11 -12.54 18.06
C HIS A 214 11.80 -12.72 18.82
N HIS A 215 10.82 -13.36 18.20
CA HIS A 215 9.50 -13.63 18.79
C HIS A 215 9.45 -14.91 19.61
N ARG A 216 10.54 -15.69 19.62
CA ARG A 216 10.67 -17.00 20.27
C ARG A 216 9.52 -17.93 19.92
N ASN A 217 9.20 -17.99 18.64
CA ASN A 217 8.10 -18.77 18.11
C ASN A 217 8.59 -19.64 16.96
N VAL A 218 8.59 -20.95 17.18
CA VAL A 218 8.97 -21.96 16.17
C VAL A 218 8.10 -21.87 14.92
N TYR A 219 6.83 -21.45 15.07
CA TYR A 219 5.92 -21.26 13.93
C TYR A 219 6.20 -20.00 13.11
N GLU A 220 7.04 -19.08 13.59
CA GLU A 220 7.47 -17.87 12.87
C GLU A 220 8.92 -17.98 12.35
N GLU A 221 9.51 -19.16 12.44
CA GLU A 221 10.80 -19.46 11.83
C GLU A 221 10.64 -19.76 10.33
N PRO A 222 11.69 -19.51 9.53
CA PRO A 222 11.69 -19.92 8.12
C PRO A 222 11.41 -21.41 7.94
N MET A 223 10.71 -21.76 6.86
CA MET A 223 10.50 -23.16 6.48
C MET A 223 11.81 -23.73 5.95
N SER A 224 12.26 -24.88 6.45
CA SER A 224 13.55 -25.48 6.08
C SER A 224 13.45 -27.00 5.90
N ASN A 225 14.56 -27.65 5.52
CA ASN A 225 14.64 -29.08 5.18
C ASN A 225 14.59 -30.05 6.37
N HIS A 226 13.82 -29.75 7.40
CA HIS A 226 13.65 -30.70 8.50
C HIS A 226 12.54 -31.68 8.13
N THR A 227 12.87 -32.97 8.15
CA THR A 227 11.92 -34.07 7.91
C THR A 227 10.70 -34.02 8.86
N ASP A 228 10.89 -33.42 10.04
CA ASP A 228 9.87 -33.23 11.07
C ASP A 228 9.59 -31.74 11.35
N ASP A 229 9.48 -30.89 10.32
CA ASP A 229 9.11 -29.48 10.54
C ASP A 229 7.66 -29.37 11.07
N PRO A 230 7.44 -28.90 12.32
CA PRO A 230 6.10 -28.75 12.89
C PRO A 230 5.21 -27.80 12.08
N LYS A 231 5.81 -26.86 11.33
CA LYS A 231 5.08 -25.93 10.46
C LYS A 231 4.49 -26.65 9.25
N ALA A 232 5.25 -27.57 8.63
CA ALA A 232 4.79 -28.35 7.49
C ALA A 232 3.66 -29.31 7.91
N SER A 233 3.83 -29.98 9.06
CA SER A 233 2.80 -30.84 9.65
C SER A 233 1.53 -30.06 9.98
N PHE A 234 1.66 -28.86 10.56
CA PHE A 234 0.51 -27.99 10.83
C PHE A 234 -0.20 -27.57 9.54
N LEU A 235 0.52 -27.14 8.50
CA LEU A 235 -0.11 -26.75 7.22
C LEU A 235 -0.86 -27.93 6.58
N SER A 236 -0.30 -29.14 6.66
CA SER A 236 -1.00 -30.35 6.18
C SER A 236 -2.28 -30.60 6.97
N ALA A 237 -2.22 -30.52 8.31
CA ALA A 237 -3.39 -30.69 9.17
C ALA A 237 -4.44 -29.58 8.94
N PHE A 238 -3.99 -28.35 8.68
CA PHE A 238 -4.85 -27.22 8.36
C PHE A 238 -5.61 -27.43 7.05
N ILE A 239 -4.96 -27.97 6.01
CA ILE A 239 -5.63 -28.33 4.75
C ILE A 239 -6.72 -29.38 5.02
N THR A 240 -6.41 -30.45 5.76
CA THR A 240 -7.40 -31.47 6.13
C THR A 240 -8.55 -30.88 6.95
N TRP A 241 -8.25 -29.93 7.84
CA TRP A 241 -9.26 -29.23 8.62
C TRP A 241 -10.20 -28.41 7.74
N LEU A 242 -9.70 -27.74 6.69
CA LEU A 242 -10.53 -27.05 5.70
C LEU A 242 -11.38 -28.01 4.85
N ASP A 243 -10.84 -29.19 4.50
CA ASP A 243 -11.58 -30.23 3.77
C ASP A 243 -12.74 -30.76 4.60
N VAL A 244 -12.49 -31.01 5.88
CA VAL A 244 -13.52 -31.43 6.84
C VAL A 244 -14.55 -30.32 7.05
N TRP A 245 -14.13 -29.05 7.15
CA TRP A 245 -15.06 -27.92 7.31
C TRP A 245 -16.03 -27.79 6.13
N GLU A 246 -15.58 -28.03 4.89
CA GLU A 246 -16.45 -28.01 3.71
C GLU A 246 -17.60 -29.04 3.79
N LEU A 247 -17.35 -30.19 4.40
CA LEU A 247 -18.33 -31.28 4.49
C LEU A 247 -19.50 -30.96 5.43
N TYR A 248 -19.32 -30.06 6.39
CA TYR A 248 -20.34 -29.75 7.41
C TYR A 248 -21.54 -28.94 6.90
N ARG A 249 -21.49 -28.40 5.66
CA ARG A 249 -22.59 -27.71 4.95
C ARG A 249 -23.57 -26.96 5.88
N HIS A 250 -23.06 -25.98 6.62
CA HIS A 250 -23.90 -25.10 7.44
C HIS A 250 -24.40 -23.90 6.64
N ASP A 251 -25.63 -23.45 6.92
CA ASP A 251 -26.26 -22.31 6.24
C ASP A 251 -25.67 -20.95 6.68
N THR A 252 -24.99 -20.89 7.83
CA THR A 252 -24.37 -19.68 8.39
C THR A 252 -23.05 -20.00 9.09
N GLY A 253 -22.18 -19.01 9.26
CA GLY A 253 -20.90 -19.18 9.97
C GLY A 253 -19.82 -19.94 9.21
N VAL A 254 -19.95 -20.03 7.88
CA VAL A 254 -18.98 -20.69 6.98
C VAL A 254 -18.26 -19.68 6.11
N LEU A 255 -17.04 -20.03 5.68
CA LEU A 255 -16.34 -19.28 4.64
C LEU A 255 -17.13 -19.40 3.31
N THR A 256 -17.09 -18.37 2.48
CA THR A 256 -17.65 -18.48 1.11
C THR A 256 -16.90 -19.56 0.35
N GLN A 257 -17.55 -20.17 -0.65
CA GLN A 257 -16.94 -21.23 -1.44
C GLN A 257 -15.63 -20.76 -2.10
N GLU A 258 -15.60 -19.52 -2.58
CA GLU A 258 -14.43 -18.90 -3.18
C GLU A 258 -13.32 -18.69 -2.14
N THR A 259 -13.66 -18.18 -0.96
CA THR A 259 -12.69 -17.92 0.13
C THR A 259 -12.08 -19.23 0.64
N LEU A 260 -12.91 -20.25 0.85
CA LEU A 260 -12.48 -21.57 1.28
C LEU A 260 -11.55 -22.22 0.24
N SER A 261 -11.97 -22.19 -1.03
CA SER A 261 -11.19 -22.74 -2.14
C SER A 261 -9.86 -22.02 -2.31
N ALA A 262 -9.85 -20.69 -2.24
CA ALA A 262 -8.64 -19.88 -2.33
C ALA A 262 -7.68 -20.14 -1.17
N LEU A 263 -8.20 -20.23 0.06
CA LEU A 263 -7.39 -20.51 1.25
C LEU A 263 -6.77 -21.92 1.18
N ARG A 264 -7.56 -22.92 0.79
CA ARG A 264 -7.11 -24.30 0.58
C ARG A 264 -6.02 -24.36 -0.48
N LEU A 265 -6.28 -23.80 -1.67
CA LEU A 265 -5.34 -23.79 -2.78
C LEU A 265 -4.04 -23.07 -2.39
N SER A 266 -4.14 -21.95 -1.68
CA SER A 266 -2.98 -21.20 -1.19
C SER A 266 -2.15 -22.05 -0.23
N ALA A 267 -2.78 -22.68 0.77
CA ALA A 267 -2.07 -23.55 1.72
C ALA A 267 -1.39 -24.74 1.02
N GLN A 268 -2.08 -25.40 0.09
CA GLN A 268 -1.53 -26.50 -0.71
C GLN A 268 -0.35 -26.05 -1.58
N SER A 269 -0.50 -24.91 -2.26
CA SER A 269 0.53 -24.34 -3.15
C SER A 269 1.76 -23.92 -2.38
N LEU A 270 1.60 -23.27 -1.22
CA LEU A 270 2.72 -22.91 -0.35
C LEU A 270 3.46 -24.14 0.14
N LEU A 271 2.74 -25.19 0.58
CA LEU A 271 3.37 -26.44 1.03
C LEU A 271 4.12 -27.15 -0.10
N ALA A 272 3.56 -27.19 -1.31
CA ALA A 272 4.22 -27.73 -2.49
C ALA A 272 5.45 -26.90 -2.89
N LEU A 273 5.35 -25.57 -2.82
CA LEU A 273 6.46 -24.66 -3.08
C LEU A 273 7.61 -24.88 -2.10
N VAL A 274 7.33 -25.05 -0.80
CA VAL A 274 8.35 -25.40 0.20
C VAL A 274 9.07 -26.69 -0.19
N LYS A 275 8.31 -27.75 -0.48
CA LYS A 275 8.89 -29.05 -0.87
C LYS A 275 9.78 -28.92 -2.10
N TYR A 276 9.35 -28.19 -3.13
CA TYR A 276 10.11 -27.96 -4.35
C TYR A 276 11.39 -27.15 -4.09
N CYS A 277 11.28 -25.99 -3.43
CA CYS A 277 12.43 -25.13 -3.16
C CYS A 277 13.49 -25.81 -2.29
N VAL A 278 13.05 -26.64 -1.33
CA VAL A 278 13.96 -27.33 -0.42
C VAL A 278 14.55 -28.59 -1.06
N SER A 279 13.74 -29.43 -1.69
CA SER A 279 14.17 -30.74 -2.19
C SER A 279 14.88 -30.62 -3.54
N GLU A 280 14.33 -29.84 -4.47
CA GLU A 280 14.81 -29.74 -5.85
C GLU A 280 15.80 -28.58 -6.05
N LEU A 281 15.51 -27.41 -5.46
CA LEU A 281 16.38 -26.23 -5.60
C LEU A 281 17.46 -26.13 -4.51
N HIS A 282 17.44 -27.05 -3.53
CA HIS A 282 18.37 -27.10 -2.41
C HIS A 282 18.50 -25.78 -1.61
N PHE A 283 17.39 -25.04 -1.48
CA PHE A 283 17.37 -23.83 -0.66
C PHE A 283 17.49 -24.19 0.83
N LYS A 284 18.33 -23.46 1.58
CA LYS A 284 18.50 -23.65 3.03
C LYS A 284 17.18 -23.41 3.78
N TYR A 285 16.43 -22.41 3.36
CA TYR A 285 15.11 -22.09 3.89
C TYR A 285 14.31 -21.25 2.88
N ILE A 286 13.00 -21.13 3.11
CA ILE A 286 12.10 -20.27 2.37
C ILE A 286 11.27 -19.39 3.31
N LEU A 287 11.04 -18.15 2.89
CA LEU A 287 10.26 -17.14 3.61
C LEU A 287 8.90 -17.00 2.92
N LEU A 288 7.87 -17.65 3.46
CA LEU A 288 6.54 -17.64 2.85
C LEU A 288 5.90 -16.25 2.81
N GLY A 289 6.27 -15.36 3.74
CA GLY A 289 5.82 -13.97 3.74
C GLY A 289 6.42 -13.12 2.61
N LYS A 290 7.29 -13.69 1.76
CA LYS A 290 7.70 -13.04 0.50
C LYS A 290 6.81 -13.41 -0.68
N VAL A 291 5.91 -14.38 -0.50
CA VAL A 291 4.97 -14.87 -1.52
C VAL A 291 3.61 -14.20 -1.31
N GLN A 292 3.60 -12.86 -1.27
CA GLN A 292 2.40 -12.04 -1.08
C GLN A 292 2.47 -10.75 -1.89
N THR A 293 1.32 -10.10 -2.07
CA THR A 293 1.17 -8.87 -2.87
C THR A 293 1.45 -7.59 -2.09
N ASP A 294 1.68 -7.65 -0.77
CA ASP A 294 1.94 -6.49 0.09
C ASP A 294 3.01 -5.51 -0.45
N PRO A 295 4.17 -5.96 -0.98
CA PRO A 295 5.15 -5.04 -1.57
C PRO A 295 4.60 -4.24 -2.75
N LEU A 296 3.70 -4.85 -3.54
CA LEU A 296 3.04 -4.19 -4.66
C LEU A 296 2.00 -3.18 -4.16
N GLU A 297 1.23 -3.53 -3.14
CA GLU A 297 0.26 -2.64 -2.51
C GLU A 297 0.92 -1.43 -1.85
N SER A 298 2.06 -1.67 -1.18
CA SER A 298 2.92 -0.60 -0.64
C SER A 298 3.38 0.35 -1.75
N ARG A 299 3.79 -0.18 -2.90
CA ARG A 299 4.17 0.62 -4.07
C ARG A 299 2.98 1.44 -4.61
N PHE A 300 1.77 0.87 -4.66
CA PHE A 300 0.57 1.63 -5.00
C PHE A 300 0.24 2.72 -3.98
N GLY A 301 0.47 2.47 -2.69
CA GLY A 301 0.37 3.48 -1.64
C GLY A 301 1.30 4.67 -1.87
N GLN A 302 2.56 4.40 -2.25
CA GLN A 302 3.53 5.44 -2.61
C GLN A 302 3.05 6.28 -3.79
N TYR A 303 2.48 5.66 -4.83
CA TYR A 303 1.93 6.40 -5.97
C TYR A 303 0.83 7.36 -5.57
N ARG A 304 -0.11 6.90 -4.73
CA ARG A 304 -1.20 7.75 -4.20
C ARG A 304 -0.66 8.89 -3.35
N GLN A 305 0.28 8.60 -2.44
CA GLN A 305 0.86 9.59 -1.55
C GLN A 305 1.60 10.69 -2.32
N MET A 306 2.43 10.31 -3.30
CA MET A 306 3.20 11.25 -4.13
C MET A 306 2.32 12.04 -5.12
N ALA A 307 1.09 11.59 -5.36
CA ALA A 307 0.07 12.31 -6.11
C ALA A 307 -0.82 13.21 -5.22
N GLY A 308 -0.44 13.45 -3.96
CA GLY A 308 -1.18 14.31 -3.04
C GLY A 308 -2.21 13.57 -2.17
N GLY A 309 -2.09 12.24 -2.04
CA GLY A 309 -2.99 11.41 -1.23
C GLY A 309 -4.32 11.07 -1.93
N GLN A 310 -4.42 11.28 -3.24
CA GLN A 310 -5.61 10.97 -4.01
C GLN A 310 -5.68 9.48 -4.35
N TYR A 311 -6.87 8.87 -4.21
CA TYR A 311 -7.07 7.44 -4.49
C TYR A 311 -6.99 7.15 -6.00
N HIS A 312 -7.66 7.98 -6.82
CA HIS A 312 -7.65 7.87 -8.28
C HIS A 312 -6.49 8.67 -8.87
N ILE A 313 -5.51 7.96 -9.42
CA ILE A 313 -4.33 8.52 -10.08
C ILE A 313 -4.42 8.29 -11.59
N SER A 314 -4.07 9.31 -12.39
CA SER A 314 -3.98 9.15 -13.85
C SER A 314 -2.73 8.38 -14.26
N VAL A 315 -2.76 7.73 -15.42
CA VAL A 315 -1.59 7.03 -15.99
C VAL A 315 -0.38 7.96 -16.11
N ARG A 316 -0.59 9.23 -16.47
CA ARG A 316 0.48 10.24 -16.54
C ARG A 316 1.12 10.50 -15.17
N GLN A 317 0.31 10.60 -14.12
CA GLN A 317 0.81 10.78 -12.75
C GLN A 317 1.55 9.54 -12.28
N LEU A 318 1.05 8.34 -12.58
CA LEU A 318 1.72 7.08 -12.24
C LEU A 318 3.11 7.01 -12.91
N CYS A 319 3.20 7.22 -14.22
CA CYS A 319 4.48 7.22 -14.94
C CYS A 319 5.44 8.31 -14.42
N GLY A 320 4.94 9.50 -14.12
CA GLY A 320 5.75 10.59 -13.55
C GLY A 320 6.31 10.24 -12.16
N THR A 321 5.48 9.66 -11.29
CA THR A 321 5.89 9.22 -9.96
C THR A 321 6.87 8.06 -10.02
N GLU A 322 6.64 7.09 -10.91
CA GLU A 322 7.56 5.97 -11.13
C GLU A 322 8.95 6.45 -11.55
N GLY A 323 9.03 7.43 -12.45
CA GLY A 323 10.29 8.08 -12.82
C GLY A 323 11.02 8.70 -11.63
N ARG A 324 10.30 9.38 -10.73
CA ARG A 324 10.88 9.99 -9.51
C ARG A 324 11.39 8.93 -8.53
N ILE A 325 10.61 7.87 -8.29
CA ILE A 325 11.00 6.80 -7.39
C ILE A 325 12.27 6.09 -7.91
N ARG A 326 12.36 5.82 -9.21
CA ARG A 326 13.56 5.24 -9.83
C ARG A 326 14.79 6.12 -9.67
N LEU A 327 14.64 7.43 -9.88
CA LEU A 327 15.72 8.39 -9.65
C LEU A 327 16.18 8.40 -8.19
N GLN A 328 15.24 8.32 -7.24
CA GLN A 328 15.56 8.25 -5.81
C GLN A 328 16.39 7.00 -5.45
N TYR A 329 16.17 5.86 -6.13
CA TYR A 329 17.01 4.67 -5.95
C TYR A 329 18.40 4.79 -6.57
N ALA A 330 18.60 5.69 -7.54
CA ALA A 330 19.89 5.96 -8.16
C ALA A 330 20.71 7.03 -7.41
N LEU A 331 20.08 7.80 -6.52
CA LEU A 331 20.75 8.80 -5.69
C LEU A 331 21.32 8.17 -4.41
N PRO A 332 22.51 8.58 -3.93
CA PRO A 332 23.04 8.10 -2.65
C PRO A 332 22.05 8.45 -1.53
N ARG A 333 21.66 7.45 -0.73
CA ARG A 333 20.88 7.69 0.49
C ARG A 333 21.75 8.42 1.49
N MET A 334 21.24 9.50 2.09
CA MET A 334 21.84 10.09 3.28
C MET A 334 21.92 9.01 4.36
N SER A 335 23.07 8.92 5.03
CA SER A 335 23.28 7.96 6.11
C SER A 335 22.50 8.39 7.36
N ASN A 336 22.21 7.44 8.25
CA ASN A 336 21.63 7.76 9.55
C ASN A 336 22.51 8.72 10.38
N ASP A 337 23.83 8.75 10.13
CA ASP A 337 24.73 9.70 10.79
C ASP A 337 24.55 11.13 10.28
N ASP A 338 24.17 11.33 9.01
CA ASP A 338 23.86 12.66 8.46
C ASP A 338 22.58 13.28 9.07
N LEU A 339 21.72 12.46 9.68
CA LEU A 339 20.45 12.88 10.29
C LEU A 339 20.53 13.06 11.81
N ARG A 340 21.56 12.53 12.48
CA ARG A 340 21.70 12.59 13.96
C ARG A 340 21.92 14.00 14.51
N GLY A 341 22.35 14.96 13.70
CA GLY A 341 22.61 16.35 14.11
C GLY A 341 21.37 17.27 14.17
N ILE A 342 20.16 16.76 13.93
CA ILE A 342 18.93 17.58 13.88
C ILE A 342 18.11 17.50 15.19
N GLU A 343 18.41 16.55 16.09
CA GLU A 343 17.59 16.30 17.30
C GLU A 343 18.21 16.76 18.64
N GLU A 344 19.24 17.61 18.65
CA GLU A 344 19.71 18.21 19.90
C GLU A 344 19.15 19.62 20.10
N THR A 345 17.97 19.70 20.71
CA THR A 345 17.52 20.89 21.45
C THR A 345 17.19 20.51 22.89
N ASP A 346 18.14 19.87 23.57
CA ASP A 346 18.10 19.61 25.02
C ASP A 346 18.43 20.87 25.86
N SER A 347 18.07 22.05 25.36
CA SER A 347 18.21 23.32 26.09
C SER A 347 16.94 24.15 25.98
N VAL A 348 15.83 23.62 26.51
CA VAL A 348 14.68 24.46 26.85
C VAL A 348 14.67 24.65 28.36
N ARG A 349 14.84 25.91 28.75
CA ARG A 349 14.83 26.43 30.11
C ARG A 349 13.64 25.89 30.91
N ASP A 350 13.97 25.52 32.13
CA ASP A 350 13.11 25.13 33.23
C ASP A 350 11.91 26.09 33.38
N ALA A 351 10.73 25.67 32.93
CA ALA A 351 9.48 26.29 33.29
C ALA A 351 8.96 25.50 34.50
N GLY A 352 9.22 26.05 35.67
CA GLY A 352 8.91 25.47 36.96
C GLY A 352 7.51 24.87 37.07
N THR A 353 7.50 23.69 37.68
CA THR A 353 6.41 22.96 38.30
C THR A 353 5.37 23.84 39.00
N SER A 354 4.23 24.09 38.35
CA SER A 354 3.00 24.60 39.00
C SER A 354 1.98 23.50 39.32
N PHE A 355 2.33 22.23 39.12
CA PHE A 355 1.45 21.10 39.42
C PHE A 355 1.88 20.48 40.74
N SER A 356 0.93 20.28 41.67
CA SER A 356 1.10 19.37 42.80
C SER A 356 0.05 18.26 42.66
N VAL A 357 0.52 17.02 42.63
CA VAL A 357 -0.35 15.84 42.56
C VAL A 357 0.00 14.98 43.76
N HIS A 358 -1.00 14.66 44.58
CA HIS A 358 -0.85 13.73 45.70
C HIS A 358 -1.50 12.40 45.32
N VAL A 359 -0.74 11.30 45.37
CA VAL A 359 -1.23 9.94 45.16
C VAL A 359 -1.65 9.37 46.52
N SER A 360 -2.92 8.98 46.67
CA SER A 360 -3.46 8.37 47.89
C SER A 360 -3.61 6.85 47.74
N ASP A 361 -3.67 6.13 48.86
CA ASP A 361 -3.85 4.68 48.86
C ASP A 361 -5.16 4.25 48.16
N ALA A 362 -6.20 5.07 48.24
CA ALA A 362 -7.46 4.83 47.54
C ALA A 362 -7.29 4.84 46.00
N ASP A 363 -6.44 5.72 45.46
CA ASP A 363 -6.18 5.79 44.02
C ASP A 363 -5.43 4.54 43.53
N LEU A 364 -4.53 4.00 44.36
CA LEU A 364 -3.80 2.77 44.07
C LEU A 364 -4.71 1.54 44.17
N ASP A 365 -5.66 1.55 45.09
CA ASP A 365 -6.65 0.47 45.24
C ASP A 365 -7.61 0.38 44.05
N GLU A 366 -7.97 1.50 43.42
CA GLU A 366 -8.76 1.51 42.16
C GLU A 366 -8.03 0.82 41.00
N LEU A 367 -6.69 0.80 41.02
CA LEU A 367 -5.87 0.14 40.00
C LEU A 367 -5.73 -1.37 40.23
N ARG A 368 -6.12 -1.91 41.39
CA ARG A 368 -5.98 -3.35 41.69
C ARG A 368 -6.71 -4.25 40.71
N ALA A 369 -7.83 -3.81 40.15
CA ALA A 369 -8.57 -4.57 39.14
C ALA A 369 -7.83 -4.68 37.78
N GLN A 370 -6.78 -3.88 37.56
CA GLN A 370 -6.01 -3.82 36.31
C GLN A 370 -4.59 -4.35 36.48
N MET A 371 -4.29 -5.02 37.61
CA MET A 371 -2.95 -5.51 37.93
C MET A 371 -2.31 -6.41 36.87
N PRO A 372 -3.03 -7.32 36.17
CA PRO A 372 -2.44 -8.09 35.08
C PRO A 372 -1.91 -7.21 33.93
N VAL A 373 -2.62 -6.12 33.61
CA VAL A 373 -2.24 -5.17 32.56
C VAL A 373 -1.08 -4.29 33.02
N ILE A 374 -1.12 -3.81 34.26
CA ILE A 374 -0.06 -3.01 34.88
C ILE A 374 1.23 -3.83 34.96
N GLY A 375 1.13 -5.10 35.35
CA GLY A 375 2.25 -6.04 35.35
C GLY A 375 2.84 -6.20 33.94
N TYR A 376 2.01 -6.38 32.91
CA TYR A 376 2.49 -6.48 31.53
C TYR A 376 3.22 -5.22 31.06
N VAL A 377 2.68 -4.02 31.34
CA VAL A 377 3.35 -2.74 31.04
C VAL A 377 4.65 -2.62 31.83
N GLY A 378 4.65 -2.97 33.11
CA GLY A 378 5.82 -3.01 33.96
C GLY A 378 6.92 -3.91 33.42
N GLY A 379 6.57 -5.08 32.89
CA GLY A 379 7.53 -5.99 32.25
C GLY A 379 8.27 -5.34 31.06
N TYR A 380 7.55 -4.55 30.26
CA TYR A 380 8.18 -3.77 29.18
C TYR A 380 9.04 -2.62 29.73
N CYS A 381 8.58 -1.89 30.75
CA CYS A 381 9.36 -0.83 31.39
C CYS A 381 10.67 -1.36 32.00
N ALA A 382 10.62 -2.51 32.67
CA ALA A 382 11.80 -3.21 33.15
C ALA A 382 12.74 -3.57 32.00
N HIS A 383 12.23 -4.18 30.93
CA HIS A 383 13.02 -4.51 29.74
C HIS A 383 13.71 -3.28 29.12
N ALA A 384 13.00 -2.15 29.02
CA ALA A 384 13.55 -0.91 28.49
C ALA A 384 14.66 -0.35 29.39
N ALA A 385 14.47 -0.35 30.71
CA ALA A 385 15.49 0.06 31.66
C ALA A 385 16.72 -0.87 31.61
N MET A 386 16.55 -2.19 31.47
CA MET A 386 17.65 -3.16 31.33
C MET A 386 18.49 -2.97 30.06
N LYS A 387 17.90 -2.45 28.97
CA LYS A 387 18.66 -2.13 27.75
C LYS A 387 19.66 -1.00 27.96
N VAL A 388 19.31 -0.04 28.82
CA VAL A 388 20.17 1.08 29.20
C VAL A 388 21.16 0.64 30.28
N LEU A 389 20.67 -0.08 31.30
CA LEU A 389 21.45 -0.56 32.44
C LEU A 389 22.01 -1.97 32.20
N LYS A 390 23.27 -2.03 31.78
CA LYS A 390 24.04 -3.30 31.67
C LYS A 390 24.64 -3.74 33.01
N CYS A 391 23.93 -3.51 34.12
CA CYS A 391 24.38 -3.81 35.47
C CYS A 391 23.57 -4.98 36.04
N GLU A 392 24.21 -6.11 36.36
CA GLU A 392 23.51 -7.31 36.82
C GLU A 392 22.74 -7.11 38.12
N SER A 393 23.29 -6.36 39.09
CA SER A 393 22.61 -6.08 40.36
C SER A 393 21.35 -5.23 40.17
N CYS A 394 21.42 -4.19 39.33
CA CYS A 394 20.25 -3.39 38.95
C CYS A 394 19.21 -4.23 38.19
N GLN A 395 19.64 -5.16 37.34
CA GLN A 395 18.74 -6.04 36.60
C GLN A 395 17.95 -6.97 37.54
N ARG A 396 18.57 -7.48 38.61
CA ARG A 396 17.90 -8.27 39.66
C ARG A 396 16.90 -7.46 40.48
N GLN A 397 17.10 -6.14 40.61
CA GLN A 397 16.14 -5.25 41.29
C GLN A 397 14.93 -4.89 40.41
N LEU A 398 15.07 -4.93 39.09
CA LEU A 398 14.00 -4.59 38.13
C LEU A 398 13.11 -5.78 37.76
N VAL A 399 13.61 -7.01 37.86
CA VAL A 399 12.95 -8.22 37.38
C VAL A 399 13.02 -9.33 38.42
N VAL A 400 11.95 -10.08 38.59
CA VAL A 400 11.89 -11.26 39.47
C VAL A 400 12.50 -12.47 38.76
N THR A 401 13.45 -13.18 39.40
CA THR A 401 14.12 -14.37 38.83
C THR A 401 13.71 -15.66 39.56
N GLY A 402 13.00 -16.57 38.88
CA GLY A 402 12.70 -17.96 39.33
C GLY A 402 11.59 -18.07 40.40
N ASN A 403 10.77 -19.14 40.31
CA ASN A 403 9.68 -19.66 41.19
C ASN A 403 8.70 -18.72 41.93
N ALA A 404 8.95 -17.42 42.05
CA ALA A 404 7.98 -16.40 42.47
C ALA A 404 7.02 -15.99 41.34
N ALA A 405 7.18 -16.56 40.14
CA ALA A 405 6.16 -16.53 39.10
C ALA A 405 4.99 -17.50 39.38
N GLU A 406 5.13 -18.38 40.38
CA GLU A 406 4.09 -19.34 40.82
C GLU A 406 3.31 -18.88 42.06
N THR A 407 3.71 -17.80 42.73
CA THR A 407 2.89 -17.20 43.78
C THR A 407 1.68 -16.54 43.12
N GLY A 408 0.48 -17.06 43.38
CA GLY A 408 -0.79 -16.71 42.75
C GLY A 408 -1.29 -15.27 42.96
N GLU A 409 -0.43 -14.28 42.72
CA GLU A 409 -0.83 -12.88 42.57
C GLU A 409 -1.28 -12.63 41.13
N ASP A 410 -2.48 -12.06 40.99
CA ASP A 410 -3.12 -11.73 39.71
C ASP A 410 -2.21 -10.89 38.78
N THR A 411 -1.25 -10.15 39.35
CA THR A 411 -0.32 -9.22 38.68
C THR A 411 0.48 -9.82 37.53
N HIS A 412 0.94 -11.08 37.63
CA HIS A 412 1.80 -11.70 36.62
C HIS A 412 1.07 -12.67 35.69
N SER A 413 -0.23 -12.87 35.90
CA SER A 413 -1.05 -13.85 35.16
C SER A 413 -1.00 -13.62 33.64
N LEU A 414 -1.15 -12.37 33.21
CA LEU A 414 -1.14 -12.00 31.79
C LEU A 414 0.22 -12.21 31.13
N ILE A 415 1.31 -11.94 31.85
CA ILE A 415 2.67 -12.17 31.33
C ILE A 415 2.90 -13.67 31.15
N ALA A 416 2.58 -14.48 32.16
CA ALA A 416 2.76 -15.92 32.13
C ALA A 416 1.99 -16.59 30.98
N GLN A 417 0.78 -16.12 30.68
CA GLN A 417 -0.03 -16.64 29.57
C GLN A 417 0.52 -16.28 28.18
N LEU A 418 1.14 -15.11 28.05
CA LEU A 418 1.66 -14.60 26.78
C LEU A 418 3.13 -14.95 26.54
N ASP A 419 3.85 -15.32 27.60
CA ASP A 419 5.28 -15.50 27.55
C ASP A 419 5.67 -16.71 26.69
N ARG A 420 6.68 -16.48 25.86
CA ARG A 420 7.37 -17.50 25.06
C ARG A 420 8.84 -17.62 25.51
N GLY A 421 9.07 -17.38 26.80
CA GLY A 421 10.37 -17.37 27.49
C GLY A 421 11.13 -16.05 27.46
N GLY A 422 10.59 -14.99 26.84
CA GLY A 422 11.29 -13.73 26.55
C GLY A 422 10.78 -12.50 27.26
N LEU A 423 9.56 -12.55 27.78
CA LEU A 423 8.97 -11.47 28.56
C LEU A 423 9.68 -11.36 29.92
N LYS A 424 9.64 -10.16 30.48
CA LYS A 424 10.24 -9.86 31.78
C LYS A 424 9.13 -9.70 32.81
N PHE A 425 9.29 -10.36 33.95
CA PHE A 425 8.38 -10.26 35.09
C PHE A 425 8.86 -9.11 35.96
N PRO A 426 8.13 -7.97 36.01
CA PRO A 426 8.60 -6.80 36.74
C PRO A 426 8.64 -7.06 38.24
N SER A 427 9.58 -6.43 38.94
CA SER A 427 9.60 -6.42 40.41
C SER A 427 8.50 -5.51 40.99
N ALA A 428 8.23 -5.65 42.29
CA ALA A 428 7.30 -4.79 43.02
C ALA A 428 7.64 -3.30 42.88
N LEU A 429 8.93 -2.95 42.82
CA LEU A 429 9.40 -1.59 42.55
C LEU A 429 8.86 -1.08 41.20
N VAL A 430 9.06 -1.85 40.13
CA VAL A 430 8.63 -1.45 38.78
C VAL A 430 7.11 -1.32 38.70
N ILE A 431 6.37 -2.24 39.34
CA ILE A 431 4.91 -2.18 39.43
C ILE A 431 4.48 -0.90 40.12
N ALA A 432 5.07 -0.57 41.29
CA ALA A 432 4.76 0.65 42.01
C ALA A 432 5.00 1.89 41.13
N VAL A 433 6.15 2.01 40.46
CA VAL A 433 6.43 3.15 39.58
C VAL A 433 5.38 3.30 38.48
N VAL A 434 4.97 2.20 37.84
CA VAL A 434 3.94 2.24 36.78
C VAL A 434 2.58 2.64 37.35
N MET A 435 2.19 2.13 38.53
CA MET A 435 0.93 2.51 39.19
C MET A 435 0.91 4.00 39.53
N TYR A 436 1.96 4.51 40.16
CA TYR A 436 2.07 5.93 40.51
C TYR A 436 2.05 6.81 39.26
N THR A 437 2.73 6.39 38.19
CA THR A 437 2.70 7.13 36.90
C THR A 437 1.28 7.18 36.33
N GLU A 438 0.54 6.08 36.37
CA GLU A 438 -0.85 6.02 35.90
C GLU A 438 -1.77 6.95 36.70
N VAL A 439 -1.67 6.93 38.04
CA VAL A 439 -2.45 7.83 38.90
C VAL A 439 -2.10 9.29 38.61
N VAL A 440 -0.82 9.61 38.49
CA VAL A 440 -0.37 10.98 38.16
C VAL A 440 -0.97 11.45 36.84
N VAL A 441 -0.91 10.62 35.79
CA VAL A 441 -1.51 10.95 34.49
C VAL A 441 -3.03 11.13 34.60
N ARG A 442 -3.74 10.24 35.32
CA ARG A 442 -5.20 10.38 35.54
C ARG A 442 -5.55 11.68 36.24
N LYS A 443 -4.84 12.03 37.32
CA LYS A 443 -5.09 13.25 38.09
C LYS A 443 -4.78 14.51 37.28
N LEU A 444 -3.70 14.51 36.50
CA LEU A 444 -3.38 15.63 35.59
C LEU A 444 -4.48 15.86 34.54
N MET A 445 -5.21 14.80 34.17
CA MET A 445 -6.30 14.85 33.20
C MET A 445 -7.68 15.21 33.80
N THR A 446 -7.74 15.58 35.08
CA THR A 446 -8.96 16.12 35.71
C THR A 446 -9.30 17.51 35.14
N GLU A 447 -10.58 17.91 35.20
CA GLU A 447 -11.10 19.15 34.58
C GLU A 447 -10.33 20.43 34.98
N SER A 448 -9.79 20.49 36.20
CA SER A 448 -9.08 21.65 36.72
C SER A 448 -7.65 21.84 36.19
N THR A 449 -6.94 20.77 35.85
CA THR A 449 -5.50 20.80 35.50
C THR A 449 -5.22 20.45 34.04
N SER A 450 -6.15 19.78 33.36
CA SER A 450 -5.94 19.21 32.02
C SER A 450 -5.60 20.26 30.96
N THR A 451 -6.23 21.43 31.00
CA THR A 451 -5.99 22.50 30.02
C THR A 451 -4.58 23.07 30.15
N GLN A 452 -4.12 23.34 31.36
CA GLN A 452 -2.77 23.84 31.62
C GLN A 452 -1.71 22.80 31.24
N PHE A 453 -1.93 21.53 31.56
CA PHE A 453 -1.02 20.44 31.24
C PHE A 453 -0.86 20.23 29.73
N LEU A 454 -1.97 20.23 28.98
CA LEU A 454 -1.93 20.00 27.53
C LEU A 454 -1.30 21.15 26.74
N HIS A 455 -1.42 22.39 27.22
CA HIS A 455 -0.80 23.57 26.58
C HIS A 455 0.64 23.82 27.03
N GLY A 456 1.12 23.12 28.07
CA GLY A 456 2.48 23.25 28.59
C GLY A 456 3.52 22.53 27.71
N PRO A 457 4.77 22.99 27.68
CA PRO A 457 5.87 22.26 27.06
C PRO A 457 6.31 21.06 27.93
N ASN A 458 6.97 20.08 27.32
CA ASN A 458 7.66 18.97 28.01
C ASN A 458 6.79 18.13 28.96
N GLN A 459 5.58 17.76 28.55
CA GLN A 459 4.61 16.98 29.35
C GLN A 459 5.20 15.71 29.97
N LYS A 460 6.09 15.02 29.24
CA LYS A 460 6.80 13.83 29.72
C LYS A 460 7.63 14.12 30.97
N ASN A 461 8.38 15.22 30.99
CA ASN A 461 9.23 15.58 32.11
C ASN A 461 8.38 15.96 33.34
N VAL A 462 7.24 16.63 33.12
CA VAL A 462 6.29 16.97 34.20
C VAL A 462 5.73 15.71 34.86
N VAL A 463 5.23 14.75 34.06
CA VAL A 463 4.72 13.47 34.59
C VAL A 463 5.81 12.72 35.36
N ARG A 464 7.03 12.68 34.81
CA ARG A 464 8.17 12.04 35.46
C ARG A 464 8.46 12.65 36.82
N GLN A 465 8.62 13.97 36.91
CA GLN A 465 8.97 14.63 38.18
C GLN A 465 7.88 14.41 39.23
N LEU A 466 6.60 14.60 38.86
CA LEU A 466 5.48 14.36 39.78
C LEU A 466 5.41 12.91 40.26
N THR A 467 5.78 11.96 39.39
CA THR A 467 5.86 10.53 39.78
C THR A 467 6.99 10.30 40.78
N LEU A 468 8.18 10.88 40.54
CA LEU A 468 9.32 10.78 41.46
C LEU A 468 9.03 11.41 42.82
N ASP A 469 8.39 12.58 42.83
CA ASP A 469 8.02 13.30 44.05
C ASP A 469 6.94 12.57 44.87
N SER A 470 6.07 11.80 44.19
CA SER A 470 4.97 11.05 44.82
C SER A 470 5.40 9.68 45.35
N LEU A 471 6.52 9.13 44.88
CA LEU A 471 6.97 7.80 45.27
C LEU A 471 7.51 7.80 46.70
N PRO A 472 7.13 6.83 47.55
CA PRO A 472 7.76 6.67 48.85
C PRO A 472 9.25 6.37 48.65
N ARG A 473 10.12 7.05 49.41
CA ARG A 473 11.54 6.71 49.46
C ARG A 473 11.65 5.35 50.13
N LEU A 474 11.95 4.32 49.33
CA LEU A 474 12.33 3.02 49.85
C LEU A 474 13.79 3.12 50.30
N GLU A 475 14.01 3.18 51.61
CA GLU A 475 15.35 3.32 52.23
C GLU A 475 16.26 2.11 51.99
N ASP A 476 15.73 1.00 51.48
CA ASP A 476 16.41 -0.31 51.39
C ASP A 476 17.17 -0.57 50.07
N ILE A 477 17.23 0.40 49.12
CA ILE A 477 17.94 0.21 47.84
C ILE A 477 19.28 0.95 47.85
N ASP A 478 20.31 0.22 48.26
CA ASP A 478 21.69 0.69 48.24
C ASP A 478 22.19 1.01 46.83
N THR A 479 23.11 1.96 46.76
CA THR A 479 23.83 2.31 45.53
C THR A 479 24.58 1.08 45.04
N CYS A 480 24.34 0.65 43.80
CA CYS A 480 24.98 -0.56 43.30
C CYS A 480 26.50 -0.38 43.15
N GLU A 481 27.24 -1.48 43.00
CA GLU A 481 28.70 -1.50 42.79
C GLU A 481 29.17 -0.64 41.60
N ASN A 482 28.29 -0.38 40.63
CA ASN A 482 28.55 0.47 39.47
C ASN A 482 28.16 1.95 39.67
N GLY A 483 27.82 2.36 40.89
CA GLY A 483 27.45 3.74 41.24
C GLY A 483 26.03 4.17 40.83
N HIS A 484 25.19 3.25 40.34
CA HIS A 484 23.78 3.57 40.05
C HIS A 484 22.96 3.69 41.34
N THR A 485 22.24 4.80 41.47
CA THR A 485 21.36 5.11 42.60
C THR A 485 19.94 4.63 42.37
N TYR A 486 19.15 4.52 43.45
CA TYR A 486 17.70 4.31 43.39
C TYR A 486 17.00 5.32 42.47
N GLU A 487 17.38 6.60 42.57
CA GLU A 487 16.80 7.67 41.75
C GLU A 487 17.00 7.42 40.26
N LEU A 488 18.17 6.91 39.85
CA LEU A 488 18.43 6.59 38.44
C LEU A 488 17.54 5.45 37.95
N LEU A 489 17.36 4.39 38.75
CA LEU A 489 16.52 3.24 38.41
C LEU A 489 15.07 3.64 38.21
N VAL A 490 14.51 4.34 39.19
CA VAL A 490 13.12 4.83 39.15
C VAL A 490 12.93 5.82 38.01
N THR A 491 13.90 6.72 37.78
CA THR A 491 13.85 7.70 36.68
C THR A 491 13.74 7.01 35.32
N LEU A 492 14.50 5.93 35.08
CA LEU A 492 14.44 5.19 33.80
C LEU A 492 13.09 4.50 33.61
N VAL A 493 12.56 3.88 34.66
CA VAL A 493 11.24 3.21 34.62
C VAL A 493 10.12 4.23 34.44
N ALA A 494 10.12 5.32 35.21
CA ALA A 494 9.13 6.40 35.13
C ALA A 494 9.16 7.11 33.77
N ASN A 495 10.33 7.32 33.18
CA ASN A 495 10.45 7.85 31.81
C ASN A 495 9.75 6.95 30.78
N CYS A 496 9.92 5.63 30.90
CA CYS A 496 9.30 4.66 30.02
C CYS A 496 7.78 4.62 30.22
N ALA A 497 7.33 4.55 31.47
CA ALA A 497 5.91 4.54 31.84
C ALA A 497 5.20 5.82 31.37
N ALA A 498 5.77 7.01 31.62
CA ALA A 498 5.20 8.28 31.22
C ALA A 498 5.00 8.37 29.69
N ASN A 499 5.98 7.89 28.91
CA ASN A 499 5.85 7.82 27.46
C ASN A 499 4.69 6.93 27.01
N ILE A 500 4.53 5.75 27.63
CA ILE A 500 3.46 4.81 27.29
C ILE A 500 2.10 5.43 27.62
N MET A 501 1.93 5.96 28.83
CA MET A 501 0.65 6.52 29.28
C MET A 501 0.25 7.76 28.47
N LEU A 502 1.19 8.66 28.17
CA LEU A 502 0.91 9.84 27.34
C LEU A 502 0.56 9.48 25.89
N ASN A 503 1.26 8.49 25.32
CA ASN A 503 0.93 8.02 23.97
C ASN A 503 -0.46 7.36 23.93
N ASN A 504 -0.79 6.56 24.94
CA ASN A 504 -2.12 5.96 25.07
C ASN A 504 -3.22 7.02 25.22
N LEU A 505 -2.97 8.05 26.03
CA LEU A 505 -3.88 9.18 26.20
C LEU A 505 -4.14 9.91 24.88
N CYS A 506 -3.09 10.20 24.10
CA CYS A 506 -3.22 10.82 22.78
C CYS A 506 -4.06 9.97 21.83
N LYS A 507 -3.84 8.65 21.80
CA LYS A 507 -4.64 7.72 20.98
C LYS A 507 -6.10 7.71 21.41
N GLN A 508 -6.39 7.59 22.71
CA GLN A 508 -7.75 7.62 23.24
C GLN A 508 -8.48 8.92 22.89
N ARG A 509 -7.82 10.07 23.04
CA ARG A 509 -8.40 11.37 22.69
C ARG A 509 -8.67 11.49 21.19
N ASN A 510 -7.76 11.00 20.35
CA ASN A 510 -7.96 10.98 18.90
C ASN A 510 -9.13 10.07 18.49
N ASP A 511 -9.29 8.92 19.15
CA ASP A 511 -10.42 8.04 18.93
C ASP A 511 -11.76 8.70 19.32
N LEU A 512 -11.81 9.40 20.46
CA LEU A 512 -12.99 10.18 20.87
C LEU A 512 -13.31 11.30 19.87
N LEU A 513 -12.31 12.04 19.40
CA LEU A 513 -12.49 13.08 18.39
C LEU A 513 -12.98 12.52 17.05
N ARG A 514 -12.52 11.31 16.67
CA ARG A 514 -13.02 10.59 15.49
C ARG A 514 -14.50 10.26 15.65
N ILE A 515 -14.87 9.66 16.79
CA ILE A 515 -16.27 9.32 17.12
C ILE A 515 -17.15 10.57 17.09
N GLU A 516 -16.70 11.68 17.68
CA GLU A 516 -17.41 12.96 17.65
C GLU A 516 -17.56 13.53 16.25
N LYS A 517 -16.50 13.50 15.44
CA LYS A 517 -16.55 13.94 14.03
C LYS A 517 -17.54 13.10 13.24
N ASP A 518 -17.55 11.79 13.45
CA ASP A 518 -18.48 10.89 12.79
C ASP A 518 -19.92 11.19 13.21
N GLN A 519 -20.14 11.49 14.50
CA GLN A 519 -21.46 11.87 15.01
C GLN A 519 -21.92 13.25 14.52
N LYS A 520 -21.02 14.25 14.48
CA LYS A 520 -21.28 15.58 13.92
C LYS A 520 -21.51 15.53 12.41
N ALA A 521 -20.79 14.67 11.68
CA ALA A 521 -21.02 14.41 10.26
C ALA A 521 -22.38 13.76 10.02
N LYS A 522 -22.78 12.79 10.86
CA LYS A 522 -24.14 12.21 10.85
C LYS A 522 -25.21 13.28 11.10
N ASN A 523 -25.03 14.13 12.11
CA ASN A 523 -25.98 15.20 12.47
C ASN A 523 -26.05 16.32 11.43
N ARG A 524 -24.92 16.72 10.81
CA ARG A 524 -24.88 17.72 9.74
C ARG A 524 -25.55 17.19 8.48
N LYS A 525 -25.31 15.93 8.11
CA LYS A 525 -26.02 15.27 7.00
C LYS A 525 -27.53 15.20 7.27
N ALA A 526 -27.95 14.94 8.50
CA ALA A 526 -29.37 14.98 8.90
C ALA A 526 -30.00 16.38 8.79
N ARG A 527 -29.32 17.44 9.26
CA ARG A 527 -29.84 18.83 9.15
C ARG A 527 -29.91 19.37 7.72
N ILE A 528 -28.99 18.98 6.84
CA ILE A 528 -29.02 19.38 5.43
C ILE A 528 -30.18 18.69 4.69
N PHE A 529 -30.54 17.47 5.09
CA PHE A 529 -31.67 16.72 4.51
C PHE A 529 -33.05 17.14 5.04
N LEU A 530 -33.15 17.57 6.31
CA LEU A 530 -34.41 18.06 6.91
C LEU A 530 -34.70 19.55 6.67
N GLY A 531 -33.77 20.26 6.03
CA GLY A 531 -33.90 21.68 5.66
C GLY A 531 -34.27 21.93 4.19
N LYS A 532 -34.77 20.91 3.48
CA LYS A 532 -35.37 21.05 2.15
C LYS A 532 -36.78 20.49 2.15
#